data_AF-A0A9X3S0P3-F1
#
_entry.id   AF-A0A9X3S0P3-F1
#
_cell.length_a   1.000
_cell.length_b   1.000
_cell.length_c   1.000
_cell.angle_alpha   90.00
_cell.angle_beta   90.00
_cell.angle_gamma   90.00
#
_symmetry.space_group_name_H-M   'P 1'
#
loop_
_entity.id
_entity.type
_entity.pdbx_description
1 polymer ?
#
loop_
_entity_poly.entity_id
_entity_poly.type
_entity_poly.pdbx_seq_one_letter_code
_entity_poly.pdbx_strand_id
1 'polypeptide(L)'
;MNPGRPTLWRLLAGGALAAGALAATTVPASAAVTATFNAGTLSVTGDALDNNMTVSRDAAGRILINGGAVAVIGGTPTVANTTLIRVFGLGGNDVVTISEVNGALPATNLFGGAGNDVLTGGSGNDQLFGESGNDTLLGKGGNDLLFGGADNDTLTGGDADDQAFGQGGDDRMIWNPGDDTDLNEGAGGTDTVEVNGGNGAEQFTTTANGTRVRFDRVTPAPFSIDIGTSEKLTLNANGGDDTFSATGNLAALISMTIDGGTGNDRLLGGNGVDFLLGGDGDDFIDGNQGNDTAFMGAGDDTFQWDPGDGSDTIEGQDGTDTMLFNGANINERMEASANGGRVRFTRDVANIVMDLNDVESTVVNALGGADTLTVNDLSGTDMVNVTEALAASGGGDDGAADNVIVNATNGDDVATVAGSAGSAQVLGLAARVNVTGANAASDRLTVNALNGDDVVDASGLAANAILLTEAGGDGDDVLLGGNGNDTLLGGNGDDVLIGGPGQDVLDGGPGDNVVLDSFAANSVKSASAVGSKWLKSHARTVNGKAVLKLDGKQIKLPRISPAQLQRAAASV
;
A
#
# COMPACT_ATOMS: atom_id res chain seq x y z
N MET A 1 0.18 27.25 68.44
CA MET A 1 1.04 27.67 69.57
C MET A 1 1.46 26.43 70.34
N ASN A 2 2.75 26.31 70.66
CA ASN A 2 3.48 25.12 71.14
C ASN A 2 2.82 24.37 72.33
N PRO A 3 2.94 23.03 72.39
CA PRO A 3 3.75 22.38 73.44
C PRO A 3 4.54 21.12 72.95
N GLY A 4 5.80 20.91 73.36
CA GLY A 4 6.29 19.90 74.35
C GLY A 4 6.16 18.42 73.92
N ARG A 5 7.07 17.44 74.09
CA ARG A 5 8.35 17.22 74.80
C ARG A 5 8.89 15.79 74.38
N PRO A 6 10.03 15.25 74.90
CA PRO A 6 11.05 14.46 74.17
C PRO A 6 11.24 12.99 74.64
N THR A 7 12.21 12.25 74.07
CA THR A 7 12.90 11.07 74.67
C THR A 7 14.24 10.77 73.97
N LEU A 8 15.11 9.89 74.46
CA LEU A 8 16.07 9.94 75.58
C LEU A 8 17.18 8.90 75.25
N TRP A 9 18.34 8.99 75.90
CA TRP A 9 19.63 8.42 75.51
C TRP A 9 19.88 6.91 75.73
N ARG A 10 20.78 6.38 74.86
CA ARG A 10 21.83 5.33 75.02
C ARG A 10 22.00 4.61 76.38
N LEU A 11 22.22 3.29 76.32
CA LEU A 11 23.20 2.56 77.14
C LEU A 11 23.69 1.27 76.44
N LEU A 12 24.98 0.94 76.59
CA LEU A 12 25.68 -0.22 76.04
C LEU A 12 26.04 -1.22 77.16
N ALA A 13 26.00 -2.51 76.80
CA ALA A 13 26.78 -3.66 77.29
C ALA A 13 26.32 -4.53 78.49
N GLY A 14 26.42 -5.84 78.27
CA GLY A 14 26.24 -7.00 79.17
C GLY A 14 25.33 -8.04 78.48
N GLY A 15 25.66 -9.30 78.21
CA GLY A 15 26.67 -10.24 78.69
C GLY A 15 26.14 -11.67 78.39
N ALA A 16 26.94 -12.47 77.67
CA ALA A 16 26.97 -13.94 77.51
C ALA A 16 25.68 -14.81 77.47
N LEU A 17 25.54 -15.63 76.42
CA LEU A 17 25.17 -17.04 76.52
C LEU A 17 25.60 -17.81 75.26
N ALA A 18 26.09 -19.03 75.49
CA ALA A 18 26.85 -19.86 74.57
C ALA A 18 25.99 -20.90 73.82
N ALA A 19 26.65 -21.50 72.82
CA ALA A 19 26.45 -22.83 72.25
C ALA A 19 25.40 -22.99 71.14
N GLY A 20 25.91 -23.36 69.96
CA GLY A 20 25.12 -23.86 68.84
C GLY A 20 25.78 -23.61 67.48
N ALA A 21 27.04 -24.01 67.29
CA ALA A 21 27.61 -24.10 65.95
C ALA A 21 26.89 -25.25 65.22
N LEU A 22 25.74 -24.98 64.59
CA LEU A 22 25.30 -25.76 63.46
C LEU A 22 26.31 -25.46 62.34
N ALA A 23 27.15 -26.45 62.06
CA ALA A 23 27.84 -26.50 60.79
C ALA A 23 26.75 -26.46 59.70
N ALA A 24 26.55 -25.30 59.10
CA ALA A 24 25.99 -25.22 57.77
C ALA A 24 26.97 -25.99 56.88
N THR A 25 26.66 -27.26 56.65
CA THR A 25 27.17 -27.96 55.49
C THR A 25 26.66 -27.15 54.31
N THR A 26 27.50 -26.27 53.79
CA THR A 26 27.36 -25.80 52.41
C THR A 26 27.48 -27.06 51.59
N VAL A 27 26.32 -27.65 51.30
CA VAL A 27 26.18 -28.60 50.20
C VAL A 27 26.83 -27.89 49.02
N PRO A 28 27.82 -28.50 48.34
CA PRO A 28 28.34 -27.90 47.12
C PRO A 28 27.13 -27.63 46.22
N ALA A 29 27.13 -26.50 45.52
CA ALA A 29 26.12 -26.18 44.52
C ALA A 29 25.76 -27.46 43.78
N SER A 30 24.49 -27.86 43.92
CA SER A 30 23.91 -28.97 43.14
C SER A 30 24.37 -28.79 41.71
N ALA A 31 24.80 -29.86 41.04
CA ALA A 31 25.25 -29.77 39.66
C ALA A 31 24.18 -29.03 38.84
N ALA A 32 24.54 -27.90 38.23
CA ALA A 32 23.61 -27.04 37.49
C ALA A 32 22.85 -27.82 36.42
N VAL A 33 23.45 -28.89 35.90
CA VAL A 33 22.82 -29.84 34.99
C VAL A 33 23.12 -31.27 35.46
N THR A 34 22.09 -32.11 35.49
CA THR A 34 22.19 -33.54 35.81
C THR A 34 21.66 -34.40 34.66
N ALA A 35 22.12 -35.65 34.56
CA ALA A 35 21.66 -36.56 33.53
C ALA A 35 21.50 -38.00 34.04
N THR A 36 20.41 -38.66 33.64
CA THR A 36 20.11 -40.06 33.95
C THR A 36 19.70 -40.82 32.68
N PHE A 37 20.04 -42.11 32.61
CA PHE A 37 19.64 -43.00 31.53
C PHE A 37 19.00 -44.25 32.10
N ASN A 38 17.76 -44.51 31.71
CA ASN A 38 17.01 -45.67 32.17
C ASN A 38 16.07 -46.17 31.07
N ALA A 39 16.09 -47.48 30.82
CA ALA A 39 15.16 -48.17 29.91
C ALA A 39 15.00 -47.51 28.53
N GLY A 40 16.09 -46.95 27.97
CA GLY A 40 16.09 -46.30 26.66
C GLY A 40 15.72 -44.82 26.66
N THR A 41 15.45 -44.22 27.82
CA THR A 41 15.22 -42.78 27.95
C THR A 41 16.41 -42.11 28.61
N LEU A 42 16.94 -41.09 27.94
CA LEU A 42 17.90 -40.15 28.52
C LEU A 42 17.13 -38.95 29.07
N SER A 43 17.34 -38.60 30.34
CA SER A 43 16.75 -37.41 30.95
C SER A 43 17.85 -36.48 31.45
N VAL A 44 17.86 -35.26 30.94
CA VAL A 44 18.74 -34.15 31.31
C VAL A 44 17.90 -33.11 32.04
N THR A 45 18.39 -32.60 33.16
CA THR A 45 17.64 -31.67 34.00
C THR A 45 18.56 -30.56 34.48
N GLY A 46 18.16 -29.33 34.20
CA GLY A 46 18.73 -28.09 34.69
C GLY A 46 18.41 -27.80 36.15
N ASP A 47 18.48 -26.51 36.50
CA ASP A 47 18.08 -25.97 37.79
C ASP A 47 17.23 -24.69 37.62
N ALA A 48 17.16 -23.83 38.63
CA ALA A 48 16.32 -22.62 38.58
C ALA A 48 17.10 -21.37 38.11
N LEU A 49 18.22 -21.57 37.41
CA LEU A 49 19.10 -20.54 36.87
C LEU A 49 19.28 -20.80 35.38
N ASP A 50 19.70 -19.77 34.64
CA ASP A 50 20.06 -19.87 33.24
C ASP A 50 21.07 -21.02 33.00
N ASN A 51 20.66 -22.01 32.21
CA ASN A 51 21.45 -23.18 31.87
C ASN A 51 21.75 -23.21 30.37
N ASN A 52 22.93 -23.73 30.02
CA ASN A 52 23.24 -24.08 28.64
C ASN A 52 23.43 -25.60 28.56
N MET A 53 22.47 -26.25 27.91
CA MET A 53 22.37 -27.71 27.79
C MET A 53 22.45 -28.11 26.32
N THR A 54 23.56 -28.71 25.93
CA THR A 54 23.74 -29.32 24.62
C THR A 54 23.73 -30.84 24.73
N VAL A 55 22.76 -31.49 24.09
CA VAL A 55 22.77 -32.93 23.85
C VAL A 55 23.38 -33.17 22.48
N SER A 56 24.40 -34.03 22.40
CA SER A 56 25.14 -34.31 21.17
C SER A 56 25.50 -35.79 21.09
N ARG A 57 26.12 -36.22 20.00
CA ARG A 57 26.77 -37.53 19.92
C ARG A 57 28.23 -37.44 19.50
N ASP A 58 29.03 -38.44 19.88
CA ASP A 58 30.34 -38.66 19.28
C ASP A 58 30.25 -39.48 17.98
N ALA A 59 31.39 -39.66 17.32
CA ALA A 59 31.47 -40.44 16.08
C ALA A 59 31.14 -41.94 16.27
N ALA A 60 31.19 -42.46 17.50
CA ALA A 60 30.79 -43.84 17.83
C ALA A 60 29.29 -43.95 18.15
N GLY A 61 28.54 -42.85 18.11
CA GLY A 61 27.11 -42.80 18.41
C GLY A 61 26.80 -42.80 19.90
N ARG A 62 27.78 -42.57 20.79
CA ARG A 62 27.51 -42.33 22.22
C ARG A 62 26.93 -40.94 22.38
N ILE A 63 25.85 -40.83 23.15
CA ILE A 63 25.21 -39.53 23.43
C ILE A 63 25.93 -38.86 24.60
N LEU A 64 26.22 -37.58 24.45
CA LEU A 64 27.00 -36.74 25.35
C LEU A 64 26.19 -35.51 25.77
N ILE A 65 26.28 -35.16 27.04
CA ILE A 65 25.68 -33.94 27.59
C ILE A 65 26.79 -32.92 27.84
N ASN A 66 26.67 -31.73 27.27
CA ASN A 66 27.68 -30.66 27.30
C ASN A 66 29.08 -31.18 26.91
N GLY A 67 29.17 -31.89 25.78
CA GLY A 67 30.41 -32.49 25.31
C GLY A 67 30.98 -33.59 26.22
N GLY A 68 30.17 -34.14 27.13
CA GLY A 68 30.57 -35.15 28.10
C GLY A 68 30.95 -34.58 29.47
N ALA A 69 30.82 -33.27 29.68
CA ALA A 69 31.07 -32.63 30.97
C ALA A 69 30.06 -33.04 32.05
N VAL A 70 28.83 -33.37 31.66
CA VAL A 70 27.80 -33.88 32.57
C VAL A 70 27.78 -35.41 32.50
N ALA A 71 28.04 -36.05 33.64
CA ALA A 71 28.03 -37.50 33.75
C ALA A 71 26.59 -38.03 33.71
N VAL A 72 26.37 -39.10 32.93
CA VAL A 72 25.07 -39.78 32.85
C VAL A 72 25.02 -40.95 33.83
N ILE A 73 24.06 -40.94 34.74
CA ILE A 73 23.85 -41.99 35.75
C ILE A 73 22.87 -43.05 35.22
N GLY A 74 23.11 -44.34 35.48
CA GLY A 74 22.17 -45.42 35.12
C GLY A 74 22.48 -46.16 33.82
N GLY A 75 23.46 -45.69 33.04
CA GLY A 75 24.00 -46.40 31.88
C GLY A 75 24.73 -45.46 30.91
N THR A 76 25.20 -46.01 29.80
CA THR A 76 25.75 -45.22 28.69
C THR A 76 24.69 -45.09 27.60
N PRO A 77 24.13 -43.89 27.38
CA PRO A 77 23.22 -43.66 26.28
C PRO A 77 24.01 -43.64 24.96
N THR A 78 23.42 -44.23 23.94
CA THR A 78 23.89 -44.27 22.55
C THR A 78 22.66 -44.10 21.65
N VAL A 79 22.86 -43.67 20.41
CA VAL A 79 21.78 -43.60 19.43
C VAL A 79 21.10 -44.95 19.16
N ALA A 80 21.81 -46.07 19.41
CA ALA A 80 21.28 -47.42 19.20
C ALA A 80 20.40 -47.93 20.35
N ASN A 81 20.55 -47.39 21.56
CA ASN A 81 19.81 -47.83 22.74
C ASN A 81 18.94 -46.75 23.37
N THR A 82 18.90 -45.55 22.80
CA THR A 82 18.08 -44.43 23.28
C THR A 82 16.91 -44.23 22.32
N THR A 83 15.70 -44.37 22.83
CA THR A 83 14.46 -44.17 22.07
C THR A 83 13.89 -42.78 22.26
N LEU A 84 14.24 -42.10 23.35
CA LEU A 84 13.75 -40.77 23.69
C LEU A 84 14.79 -40.00 24.50
N ILE A 85 15.00 -38.74 24.18
CA ILE A 85 15.73 -37.79 25.01
C ILE A 85 14.71 -36.83 25.63
N ARG A 86 14.84 -36.53 26.93
CA ARG A 86 14.06 -35.50 27.60
C ARG A 86 15.00 -34.49 28.23
N VAL A 87 14.76 -33.21 27.98
CA VAL A 87 15.56 -32.13 28.57
C VAL A 87 14.62 -31.17 29.27
N PHE A 88 14.91 -30.85 30.53
CA PHE A 88 14.12 -29.91 31.33
C PHE A 88 15.02 -28.74 31.74
N GLY A 89 14.69 -27.52 31.33
CA GLY A 89 15.33 -26.28 31.80
C GLY A 89 14.97 -25.99 33.25
N LEU A 90 13.66 -26.00 33.53
CA LEU A 90 12.99 -25.70 34.81
C LEU A 90 12.78 -24.20 35.03
N GLY A 91 13.83 -23.41 35.25
CA GLY A 91 13.65 -21.97 35.29
C GLY A 91 14.94 -21.19 35.18
N GLY A 92 14.81 -19.89 34.95
CA GLY A 92 15.90 -19.11 34.35
C GLY A 92 15.74 -19.11 32.84
N ASN A 93 16.57 -18.34 32.15
CA ASN A 93 16.57 -18.27 30.69
C ASN A 93 17.53 -19.32 30.14
N ASP A 94 16.98 -20.45 29.75
CA ASP A 94 17.71 -21.65 29.36
C ASP A 94 17.97 -21.71 27.85
N VAL A 95 19.11 -22.29 27.49
CA VAL A 95 19.43 -22.64 26.10
C VAL A 95 19.57 -24.15 26.02
N VAL A 96 18.63 -24.80 25.36
CA VAL A 96 18.59 -26.25 25.14
C VAL A 96 18.82 -26.54 23.66
N THR A 97 19.86 -27.30 23.34
CA THR A 97 20.22 -27.60 21.95
C THR A 97 20.47 -29.09 21.73
N ILE A 98 19.75 -29.65 20.76
CA ILE A 98 20.06 -30.94 20.16
C ILE A 98 21.03 -30.71 18.99
N SER A 99 22.29 -31.07 19.22
CA SER A 99 23.39 -30.84 18.28
C SER A 99 23.68 -32.10 17.48
N GLU A 100 23.35 -32.04 16.19
CA GLU A 100 23.53 -33.14 15.24
C GLU A 100 24.77 -32.96 14.35
N VAL A 101 25.76 -32.17 14.79
CA VAL A 101 27.03 -31.95 14.06
C VAL A 101 27.74 -33.28 13.73
N ASN A 102 27.61 -34.28 14.60
CA ASN A 102 28.16 -35.62 14.38
C ASN A 102 27.11 -36.64 13.89
N GLY A 103 25.95 -36.15 13.46
CA GLY A 103 24.79 -36.84 12.87
C GLY A 103 23.59 -36.99 13.80
N ALA A 104 22.51 -37.54 13.25
CA ALA A 104 21.17 -37.58 13.83
C ALA A 104 21.07 -38.13 15.27
N LEU A 105 20.19 -37.54 16.06
CA LEU A 105 19.82 -37.99 17.40
C LEU A 105 18.37 -38.55 17.40
N PRO A 106 18.01 -39.39 18.39
CA PRO A 106 16.61 -39.80 18.57
C PRO A 106 15.70 -38.61 18.86
N ALA A 107 14.40 -38.81 18.65
CA ALA A 107 13.35 -37.88 19.05
C ALA A 107 13.49 -37.39 20.50
N THR A 108 13.05 -36.16 20.74
CA THR A 108 13.27 -35.42 21.96
C THR A 108 11.99 -34.77 22.48
N ASN A 109 11.90 -34.65 23.80
CA ASN A 109 10.97 -33.73 24.45
C ASN A 109 11.79 -32.67 25.18
N LEU A 110 11.68 -31.42 24.77
CA LEU A 110 12.36 -30.28 25.35
C LEU A 110 11.35 -29.43 26.11
N PHE A 111 11.65 -29.13 27.37
CA PHE A 111 10.84 -28.28 28.23
C PHE A 111 11.73 -27.11 28.66
N GLY A 112 11.35 -25.89 28.30
CA GLY A 112 12.02 -24.65 28.74
C GLY A 112 11.78 -24.45 30.23
N GLY A 113 10.55 -24.11 30.59
CA GLY A 113 10.17 -23.90 31.98
C GLY A 113 9.77 -22.45 32.22
N ALA A 114 10.30 -21.86 33.29
CA ALA A 114 10.04 -20.47 33.60
C ALA A 114 11.21 -19.58 33.19
N GLY A 115 11.02 -18.72 32.20
CA GLY A 115 12.05 -17.83 31.69
C GLY A 115 11.88 -17.64 30.19
N ASN A 116 12.78 -16.87 29.59
CA ASN A 116 12.81 -16.73 28.14
C ASN A 116 13.83 -17.72 27.59
N ASP A 117 13.34 -18.85 27.10
CA ASP A 117 14.13 -20.00 26.74
C ASP A 117 14.38 -20.10 25.24
N VAL A 118 15.47 -20.75 24.87
CA VAL A 118 15.78 -21.11 23.47
C VAL A 118 15.87 -22.62 23.37
N LEU A 119 14.89 -23.22 22.70
CA LEU A 119 14.80 -24.65 22.50
C LEU A 119 15.07 -24.99 21.04
N THR A 120 16.02 -25.89 20.80
CA THR A 120 16.39 -26.31 19.45
C THR A 120 16.40 -27.83 19.36
N GLY A 121 15.47 -28.36 18.57
CA GLY A 121 15.32 -29.77 18.21
C GLY A 121 16.39 -30.29 17.24
N GLY A 122 16.20 -31.53 16.81
CA GLY A 122 17.07 -32.33 15.95
C GLY A 122 16.38 -32.70 14.64
N SER A 123 16.73 -33.87 14.09
CA SER A 123 16.15 -34.41 12.85
C SER A 123 15.07 -35.47 13.08
N GLY A 124 14.63 -35.62 14.33
CA GLY A 124 13.59 -36.57 14.71
C GLY A 124 12.35 -35.81 15.16
N ASN A 125 11.20 -36.48 15.11
CA ASN A 125 9.91 -35.91 15.53
C ASN A 125 9.94 -35.52 17.02
N ASP A 126 10.15 -34.25 17.28
CA ASP A 126 10.40 -33.65 18.57
C ASP A 126 9.12 -33.03 19.15
N GLN A 127 9.13 -32.83 20.46
CA GLN A 127 8.13 -32.04 21.17
C GLN A 127 8.84 -30.94 21.95
N LEU A 128 8.53 -29.69 21.64
CA LEU A 128 9.12 -28.53 22.28
C LEU A 128 8.03 -27.79 23.06
N PHE A 129 8.29 -27.50 24.33
CA PHE A 129 7.40 -26.77 25.23
C PHE A 129 8.17 -25.60 25.82
N GLY A 130 7.86 -24.36 25.42
CA GLY A 130 8.44 -23.15 26.03
C GLY A 130 8.01 -23.01 27.49
N GLU A 131 6.70 -23.14 27.70
CA GLU A 131 5.99 -23.02 28.98
C GLU A 131 5.69 -21.57 29.39
N SER A 132 6.57 -20.85 30.07
CA SER A 132 6.26 -19.47 30.50
C SER A 132 7.42 -18.53 30.30
N GLY A 133 7.13 -17.40 29.67
CA GLY A 133 8.12 -16.41 29.25
C GLY A 133 8.14 -16.33 27.72
N ASN A 134 8.97 -15.44 27.20
CA ASN A 134 9.05 -15.25 25.75
C ASN A 134 10.08 -16.21 25.16
N ASP A 135 9.62 -17.32 24.62
CA ASP A 135 10.46 -18.43 24.20
C ASP A 135 10.75 -18.41 22.69
N THR A 136 11.82 -19.09 22.31
CA THR A 136 12.18 -19.34 20.90
C THR A 136 12.33 -20.84 20.68
N LEU A 137 11.44 -21.42 19.88
CA LEU A 137 11.38 -22.85 19.59
C LEU A 137 11.72 -23.09 18.12
N LEU A 138 12.71 -23.97 17.87
CA LEU A 138 13.11 -24.41 16.54
C LEU A 138 13.08 -25.95 16.48
N GLY A 139 12.15 -26.54 15.75
CA GLY A 139 12.04 -28.00 15.58
C GLY A 139 13.19 -28.58 14.73
N LYS A 140 13.48 -27.91 13.62
CA LYS A 140 14.43 -28.23 12.55
C LYS A 140 13.94 -29.25 11.55
N GLY A 141 13.81 -30.52 11.91
CA GLY A 141 13.55 -31.54 10.91
C GLY A 141 12.83 -32.73 11.50
N GLY A 142 11.90 -33.29 10.73
CA GLY A 142 10.97 -34.30 11.25
C GLY A 142 9.68 -33.61 11.68
N ASN A 143 8.63 -34.41 11.87
CA ASN A 143 7.30 -33.86 12.18
C ASN A 143 7.20 -33.52 13.67
N ASP A 144 7.34 -32.25 13.98
CA ASP A 144 7.49 -31.70 15.31
C ASP A 144 6.18 -31.13 15.87
N LEU A 145 6.11 -31.08 17.20
CA LEU A 145 5.03 -30.44 17.95
C LEU A 145 5.63 -29.33 18.81
N LEU A 146 5.31 -28.08 18.48
CA LEU A 146 5.81 -26.90 19.18
C LEU A 146 4.68 -26.24 19.97
N PHE A 147 4.91 -26.00 21.26
CA PHE A 147 4.01 -25.27 22.14
C PHE A 147 4.78 -24.10 22.74
N GLY A 148 4.38 -22.87 22.40
CA GLY A 148 4.95 -21.65 22.96
C GLY A 148 4.68 -21.60 24.46
N GLY A 149 3.42 -21.38 24.82
CA GLY A 149 3.00 -21.39 26.21
C GLY A 149 2.36 -20.06 26.61
N ALA A 150 2.86 -19.44 27.66
CA ALA A 150 2.40 -18.14 28.11
C ALA A 150 3.44 -17.07 27.78
N ASP A 151 2.95 -15.87 27.46
CA ASP A 151 3.71 -14.73 26.95
C ASP A 151 4.08 -14.91 25.46
N ASN A 152 4.95 -14.05 24.91
CA ASN A 152 5.05 -13.90 23.45
C ASN A 152 6.18 -14.76 22.88
N ASP A 153 5.82 -15.79 22.12
CA ASP A 153 6.74 -16.81 21.65
C ASP A 153 7.08 -16.68 20.16
N THR A 154 8.22 -17.26 19.77
CA THR A 154 8.61 -17.44 18.37
C THR A 154 8.81 -18.92 18.08
N LEU A 155 8.06 -19.44 17.11
CA LEU A 155 8.03 -20.85 16.75
C LEU A 155 8.43 -21.04 15.28
N THR A 156 9.31 -22.00 15.02
CA THR A 156 9.69 -22.43 13.66
C THR A 156 9.75 -23.95 13.64
N GLY A 157 8.89 -24.58 12.83
CA GLY A 157 8.84 -26.03 12.67
C GLY A 157 10.13 -26.53 11.99
N GLY A 158 10.30 -26.18 10.73
CA GLY A 158 11.45 -26.59 9.90
C GLY A 158 11.03 -27.56 8.81
N ASP A 159 11.93 -28.46 8.43
CA ASP A 159 11.69 -29.50 7.41
C ASP A 159 10.65 -30.53 7.93
N ALA A 160 9.77 -31.00 7.04
CA ALA A 160 8.62 -31.89 7.29
C ALA A 160 7.36 -31.19 7.85
N ASP A 161 6.28 -31.96 8.00
CA ASP A 161 4.97 -31.40 8.33
C ASP A 161 4.82 -31.22 9.86
N ASP A 162 4.79 -29.97 10.31
CA ASP A 162 4.84 -29.59 11.72
C ASP A 162 3.50 -29.05 12.25
N GLN A 163 3.40 -28.98 13.59
CA GLN A 163 2.31 -28.31 14.27
C GLN A 163 2.84 -27.32 15.31
N ALA A 164 2.51 -26.05 15.12
CA ALA A 164 2.87 -24.97 16.04
C ALA A 164 1.64 -24.42 16.75
N PHE A 165 1.72 -24.31 18.08
CA PHE A 165 0.69 -23.79 18.96
C PHE A 165 1.29 -22.65 19.80
N GLY A 166 0.94 -21.40 19.52
CA GLY A 166 1.38 -20.23 20.30
C GLY A 166 0.85 -20.26 21.74
N GLN A 167 -0.46 -20.51 21.87
CA GLN A 167 -1.23 -20.55 23.10
C GLN A 167 -1.62 -19.19 23.66
N GLY A 168 -0.86 -18.59 24.56
CA GLY A 168 -1.29 -17.38 25.26
C GLY A 168 -0.25 -16.29 25.19
N GLY A 169 -0.49 -15.24 24.44
CA GLY A 169 0.49 -14.19 24.15
C GLY A 169 0.29 -13.71 22.72
N ASP A 170 1.10 -12.74 22.30
CA ASP A 170 1.15 -12.36 20.88
C ASP A 170 2.30 -13.14 20.23
N ASP A 171 1.98 -14.28 19.61
CA ASP A 171 2.96 -15.25 19.13
C ASP A 171 3.30 -15.06 17.66
N ARG A 172 4.50 -15.54 17.28
CA ARG A 172 4.98 -15.51 15.89
C ARG A 172 5.39 -16.90 15.43
N MET A 173 4.66 -17.45 14.48
CA MET A 173 4.94 -18.74 13.83
C MET A 173 5.53 -18.49 12.45
N ILE A 174 6.77 -18.90 12.25
CA ILE A 174 7.56 -18.62 11.05
C ILE A 174 7.65 -19.86 10.18
N TRP A 175 7.39 -19.67 8.90
CA TRP A 175 7.71 -20.60 7.83
C TRP A 175 8.86 -20.04 6.98
N ASN A 176 9.87 -20.85 6.68
CA ASN A 176 11.04 -20.46 5.89
C ASN A 176 11.25 -21.36 4.65
N PRO A 177 12.02 -20.92 3.64
CA PRO A 177 12.31 -21.75 2.48
C PRO A 177 13.02 -23.05 2.87
N GLY A 178 12.36 -24.18 2.63
CA GLY A 178 12.86 -25.51 3.00
C GLY A 178 11.85 -26.27 3.85
N ASP A 179 11.03 -25.54 4.60
CA ASP A 179 9.95 -26.08 5.40
C ASP A 179 8.86 -26.72 4.51
N ASP A 180 8.05 -27.61 5.07
CA ASP A 180 7.00 -28.32 4.33
C ASP A 180 5.59 -27.83 4.72
N THR A 181 4.62 -28.73 4.92
CA THR A 181 3.21 -28.37 5.16
C THR A 181 2.88 -28.34 6.63
N ASP A 182 2.43 -27.19 7.12
CA ASP A 182 2.26 -26.97 8.55
C ASP A 182 0.82 -26.68 8.99
N LEU A 183 0.61 -26.81 10.28
CA LEU A 183 -0.58 -26.32 10.98
C LEU A 183 -0.16 -25.34 12.07
N ASN A 184 -0.78 -24.15 12.03
CA ASN A 184 -0.47 -23.06 12.96
C ASN A 184 -1.72 -22.66 13.74
N GLU A 185 -1.62 -22.63 15.07
CA GLU A 185 -2.66 -22.16 15.98
C GLU A 185 -2.10 -21.08 16.90
N GLY A 186 -2.61 -19.85 16.79
CA GLY A 186 -2.27 -18.77 17.71
C GLY A 186 -2.92 -18.93 19.08
N ALA A 187 -4.25 -18.80 19.10
CA ALA A 187 -5.18 -19.01 20.21
C ALA A 187 -5.50 -17.74 21.00
N GLY A 188 -4.75 -17.42 22.05
CA GLY A 188 -5.08 -16.33 22.95
C GLY A 188 -4.11 -15.16 22.80
N GLY A 189 -4.47 -14.14 22.04
CA GLY A 189 -3.67 -12.94 21.87
C GLY A 189 -3.88 -12.37 20.48
N THR A 190 -2.85 -11.77 19.88
CA THR A 190 -2.83 -11.40 18.47
C THR A 190 -1.62 -12.05 17.80
N ASP A 191 -1.89 -13.17 17.12
CA ASP A 191 -0.86 -14.07 16.65
C ASP A 191 -0.57 -13.86 15.17
N THR A 192 0.70 -14.01 14.80
CA THR A 192 1.20 -13.80 13.44
C THR A 192 1.74 -15.09 12.86
N VAL A 193 1.24 -15.48 11.69
CA VAL A 193 1.91 -16.43 10.80
C VAL A 193 2.75 -15.63 9.82
N GLU A 194 4.06 -15.82 9.87
CA GLU A 194 5.03 -15.20 8.98
C GLU A 194 5.52 -16.23 7.97
N VAL A 195 5.46 -15.89 6.69
CA VAL A 195 5.97 -16.72 5.59
C VAL A 195 7.08 -15.97 4.89
N ASN A 196 8.25 -16.59 4.81
CA ASN A 196 9.40 -16.05 4.09
C ASN A 196 9.59 -16.81 2.77
N GLY A 197 9.46 -16.10 1.65
CA GLY A 197 9.71 -16.57 0.28
C GLY A 197 11.19 -16.75 -0.03
N GLY A 198 11.47 -17.27 -1.22
CA GLY A 198 12.81 -17.44 -1.78
C GLY A 198 13.37 -16.18 -2.44
N ASN A 199 14.22 -16.33 -3.45
CA ASN A 199 14.78 -15.20 -4.21
C ASN A 199 14.50 -15.37 -5.73
N GLY A 200 13.47 -16.12 -6.10
CA GLY A 200 13.08 -16.27 -7.50
C GLY A 200 11.57 -16.36 -7.60
N ALA A 201 11.02 -16.14 -8.81
CA ALA A 201 9.58 -16.04 -9.01
C ALA A 201 8.74 -17.16 -8.35
N GLU A 202 7.81 -16.73 -7.51
CA GLU A 202 6.96 -17.51 -6.65
C GLU A 202 5.48 -17.14 -6.83
N GLN A 203 4.60 -18.10 -6.56
CA GLN A 203 3.16 -17.89 -6.60
C GLN A 203 2.56 -18.33 -5.27
N PHE A 204 1.92 -17.39 -4.59
CA PHE A 204 1.27 -17.57 -3.31
C PHE A 204 -0.24 -17.34 -3.44
N THR A 205 -1.01 -18.09 -2.66
CA THR A 205 -2.45 -17.85 -2.53
C THR A 205 -2.89 -17.99 -1.09
N THR A 206 -3.86 -17.17 -0.69
CA THR A 206 -4.52 -17.27 0.62
C THR A 206 -6.02 -17.42 0.40
N THR A 207 -6.65 -18.42 1.03
CA THR A 207 -8.08 -18.69 0.84
C THR A 207 -8.77 -19.03 2.15
N ALA A 208 -9.98 -18.50 2.35
CA ALA A 208 -10.82 -18.89 3.48
C ALA A 208 -11.24 -20.38 3.37
N ASN A 209 -11.01 -21.16 4.42
CA ASN A 209 -11.32 -22.59 4.50
C ASN A 209 -12.20 -22.88 5.73
N GLY A 210 -13.47 -22.46 5.64
CA GLY A 210 -14.40 -22.55 6.77
C GLY A 210 -14.12 -21.48 7.81
N THR A 211 -13.73 -21.87 9.03
CA THR A 211 -13.33 -20.95 10.11
C THR A 211 -11.81 -20.79 10.20
N ARG A 212 -11.08 -21.27 9.18
CA ARG A 212 -9.63 -21.30 9.10
C ARG A 212 -9.19 -20.63 7.81
N VAL A 213 -7.89 -20.37 7.71
CA VAL A 213 -7.26 -19.82 6.51
C VAL A 213 -6.28 -20.85 5.96
N ARG A 214 -6.32 -21.08 4.65
CA ARG A 214 -5.30 -21.86 3.95
C ARG A 214 -4.37 -20.90 3.23
N PHE A 215 -3.09 -20.96 3.56
CA PHE A 215 -2.02 -20.35 2.76
C PHE A 215 -1.38 -21.44 1.90
N ASP A 216 -1.07 -21.14 0.64
CA ASP A 216 -0.36 -22.03 -0.26
C ASP A 216 0.75 -21.27 -0.97
N ARG A 217 1.92 -21.89 -1.14
CA ARG A 217 2.76 -21.61 -2.30
C ARG A 217 2.40 -22.61 -3.39
N VAL A 218 1.99 -22.12 -4.55
CA VAL A 218 1.61 -22.93 -5.72
C VAL A 218 2.84 -23.32 -6.54
N THR A 219 3.82 -22.42 -6.64
CA THR A 219 5.09 -22.67 -7.33
C THR A 219 6.18 -21.75 -6.78
N PRO A 220 7.46 -22.19 -6.77
CA PRO A 220 7.92 -23.55 -6.96
C PRO A 220 7.69 -24.38 -5.67
N ALA A 221 7.91 -25.70 -5.71
CA ALA A 221 7.84 -26.58 -4.54
C ALA A 221 6.61 -26.32 -3.63
N PRO A 222 5.42 -26.82 -4.04
CA PRO A 222 4.18 -26.46 -3.38
C PRO A 222 4.13 -26.94 -1.93
N PHE A 223 3.67 -26.07 -1.05
CA PHE A 223 3.34 -26.38 0.34
C PHE A 223 2.06 -25.66 0.74
N SER A 224 1.51 -26.02 1.90
CA SER A 224 0.40 -25.29 2.49
C SER A 224 0.55 -25.10 3.98
N ILE A 225 -0.03 -24.03 4.51
CA ILE A 225 -0.19 -23.83 5.95
C ILE A 225 -1.68 -23.78 6.25
N ASP A 226 -2.11 -24.62 7.18
CA ASP A 226 -3.47 -24.56 7.75
C ASP A 226 -3.49 -23.67 8.98
N ILE A 227 -3.91 -22.43 8.80
CA ILE A 227 -3.91 -21.38 9.82
C ILE A 227 -5.25 -21.37 10.54
N GLY A 228 -5.21 -21.60 11.84
CA GLY A 228 -6.38 -21.63 12.70
C GLY A 228 -6.65 -20.30 13.37
N THR A 229 -6.42 -20.24 14.67
CA THR A 229 -6.70 -19.08 15.53
C THR A 229 -5.57 -18.03 15.51
N SER A 230 -5.02 -17.71 14.33
CA SER A 230 -4.06 -16.62 14.18
C SER A 230 -4.69 -15.47 13.39
N GLU A 231 -4.49 -14.24 13.86
CA GLU A 231 -5.20 -13.06 13.35
C GLU A 231 -4.40 -12.28 12.30
N LYS A 232 -3.11 -12.58 12.14
CA LYS A 232 -2.22 -11.92 11.18
C LYS A 232 -1.51 -12.91 10.28
N LEU A 233 -1.49 -12.60 8.99
CA LEU A 233 -0.61 -13.19 8.00
C LEU A 233 0.39 -12.13 7.55
N THR A 234 1.67 -12.44 7.62
CA THR A 234 2.74 -11.65 7.01
C THR A 234 3.43 -12.52 5.96
N LEU A 235 3.47 -12.05 4.72
CA LEU A 235 4.25 -12.65 3.65
C LEU A 235 5.39 -11.70 3.29
N ASN A 236 6.62 -12.20 3.34
CA ASN A 236 7.80 -11.55 2.78
C ASN A 236 8.23 -12.37 1.55
N ALA A 237 7.83 -11.98 0.35
CA ALA A 237 8.15 -12.75 -0.87
C ALA A 237 9.64 -12.63 -1.27
N ASN A 238 10.32 -11.59 -0.77
CA ASN A 238 11.75 -11.31 -0.85
C ASN A 238 12.23 -10.95 -2.25
N GLY A 239 12.29 -11.87 -3.19
CA GLY A 239 12.64 -11.46 -4.54
C GLY A 239 12.33 -12.47 -5.61
N GLY A 240 12.30 -12.01 -6.86
CA GLY A 240 11.65 -12.71 -7.95
C GLY A 240 10.45 -11.89 -8.43
N ASP A 241 9.92 -12.24 -9.61
CA ASP A 241 8.64 -11.68 -10.05
C ASP A 241 7.54 -12.55 -9.43
N ASP A 242 7.01 -12.12 -8.29
CA ASP A 242 6.13 -12.90 -7.44
C ASP A 242 4.66 -12.58 -7.69
N THR A 243 3.79 -13.52 -7.35
CA THR A 243 2.35 -13.34 -7.45
C THR A 243 1.68 -13.75 -6.16
N PHE A 244 0.85 -12.87 -5.61
CA PHE A 244 0.01 -13.15 -4.45
C PHE A 244 -1.47 -12.96 -4.81
N SER A 245 -2.34 -13.85 -4.36
CA SER A 245 -3.78 -13.68 -4.48
C SER A 245 -4.54 -14.20 -3.27
N ALA A 246 -5.34 -13.32 -2.66
CA ALA A 246 -6.25 -13.66 -1.59
C ALA A 246 -7.70 -13.82 -2.10
N THR A 247 -8.40 -14.86 -1.65
CA THR A 247 -9.79 -15.11 -2.07
C THR A 247 -10.68 -15.62 -0.93
N GLY A 248 -11.99 -15.40 -1.07
CA GLY A 248 -12.99 -15.77 -0.07
C GLY A 248 -13.18 -14.69 1.00
N ASN A 249 -13.88 -15.03 2.08
CA ASN A 249 -14.25 -14.09 3.15
C ASN A 249 -13.20 -14.05 4.27
N LEU A 250 -11.97 -13.64 3.93
CA LEU A 250 -10.82 -13.58 4.84
C LEU A 250 -10.92 -12.46 5.90
N ALA A 251 -11.64 -11.37 5.63
CA ALA A 251 -11.75 -10.20 6.52
C ALA A 251 -12.13 -10.51 7.98
N ALA A 252 -12.93 -11.56 8.19
CA ALA A 252 -13.37 -11.97 9.52
C ALA A 252 -12.43 -12.99 10.20
N LEU A 253 -11.41 -13.44 9.48
CA LEU A 253 -10.50 -14.51 9.88
C LEU A 253 -9.08 -14.00 10.11
N ILE A 254 -8.56 -13.18 9.20
CA ILE A 254 -7.16 -12.77 9.20
C ILE A 254 -6.98 -11.38 8.59
N SER A 255 -6.04 -10.62 9.13
CA SER A 255 -5.49 -9.40 8.52
C SER A 255 -4.19 -9.71 7.81
N MET A 256 -3.91 -9.06 6.69
CA MET A 256 -2.77 -9.40 5.84
C MET A 256 -1.79 -8.24 5.71
N THR A 257 -0.50 -8.58 5.76
CA THR A 257 0.62 -7.74 5.35
C THR A 257 1.42 -8.50 4.31
N ILE A 258 1.47 -7.99 3.09
CA ILE A 258 2.08 -8.67 1.96
C ILE A 258 3.18 -7.76 1.38
N ASP A 259 4.40 -8.25 1.39
CA ASP A 259 5.58 -7.60 0.83
C ASP A 259 6.07 -8.41 -0.38
N GLY A 260 6.02 -7.80 -1.57
CA GLY A 260 6.52 -8.38 -2.83
C GLY A 260 8.04 -8.50 -2.85
N GLY A 261 8.74 -7.51 -2.31
CA GLY A 261 10.20 -7.53 -2.20
C GLY A 261 10.86 -6.95 -3.46
N THR A 262 11.69 -7.72 -4.15
CA THR A 262 12.38 -7.23 -5.37
C THR A 262 11.95 -8.01 -6.60
N GLY A 263 11.66 -7.35 -7.70
CA GLY A 263 11.13 -7.95 -8.92
C GLY A 263 9.80 -7.30 -9.27
N ASN A 264 9.22 -7.69 -10.40
CA ASN A 264 7.96 -7.11 -10.83
C ASN A 264 6.80 -7.98 -10.30
N ASP A 265 6.19 -7.54 -9.21
CA ASP A 265 5.26 -8.33 -8.43
C ASP A 265 3.80 -8.05 -8.81
N ARG A 266 2.94 -9.03 -8.54
CA ARG A 266 1.49 -8.89 -8.66
C ARG A 266 0.81 -9.25 -7.34
N LEU A 267 0.28 -8.25 -6.65
CA LEU A 267 -0.32 -8.40 -5.33
C LEU A 267 -1.83 -8.14 -5.39
N LEU A 268 -2.62 -9.20 -5.20
CA LEU A 268 -4.08 -9.10 -5.13
C LEU A 268 -4.54 -9.37 -3.69
N GLY A 269 -4.98 -8.29 -3.04
CA GLY A 269 -5.55 -8.26 -1.70
C GLY A 269 -6.82 -9.10 -1.56
N GLY A 270 -7.35 -9.12 -0.34
CA GLY A 270 -8.49 -9.91 0.06
C GLY A 270 -9.78 -9.12 0.06
N ASN A 271 -10.65 -9.45 1.02
CA ASN A 271 -11.86 -8.66 1.28
C ASN A 271 -11.78 -7.88 2.60
N GLY A 272 -10.58 -7.82 3.18
CA GLY A 272 -10.27 -7.32 4.51
C GLY A 272 -9.78 -5.89 4.50
N VAL A 273 -8.92 -5.53 5.46
CA VAL A 273 -8.13 -4.30 5.36
C VAL A 273 -6.70 -4.77 5.31
N ASP A 274 -6.06 -4.56 4.17
CA ASP A 274 -4.78 -5.13 3.83
C ASP A 274 -3.69 -4.06 3.74
N PHE A 275 -2.47 -4.47 4.09
CA PHE A 275 -1.26 -3.66 3.94
C PHE A 275 -0.38 -4.29 2.86
N LEU A 276 -0.23 -3.62 1.73
CA LEU A 276 0.43 -4.15 0.54
C LEU A 276 1.69 -3.32 0.26
N LEU A 277 2.83 -3.98 0.13
CA LEU A 277 4.10 -3.37 -0.27
C LEU A 277 4.54 -4.02 -1.58
N GLY A 278 4.67 -3.23 -2.65
CA GLY A 278 5.21 -3.71 -3.93
C GLY A 278 6.70 -4.04 -3.77
N GLY A 279 7.51 -3.00 -3.60
CA GLY A 279 8.94 -3.12 -3.30
C GLY A 279 9.80 -2.50 -4.40
N ASP A 280 10.86 -3.18 -4.82
CA ASP A 280 11.68 -2.75 -5.97
C ASP A 280 11.18 -3.46 -7.24
N GLY A 281 10.83 -2.74 -8.30
CA GLY A 281 10.38 -3.31 -9.57
C GLY A 281 9.13 -2.60 -10.07
N ASP A 282 8.64 -2.96 -11.26
CA ASP A 282 7.37 -2.41 -11.76
C ASP A 282 6.23 -3.31 -11.28
N ASP A 283 5.53 -2.89 -10.23
CA ASP A 283 4.56 -3.69 -9.51
C ASP A 283 3.11 -3.43 -9.94
N PHE A 284 2.29 -4.47 -9.81
CA PHE A 284 0.83 -4.37 -9.93
C PHE A 284 0.17 -4.71 -8.61
N ILE A 285 -0.62 -3.77 -8.08
CA ILE A 285 -1.31 -3.92 -6.80
C ILE A 285 -2.81 -3.70 -7.00
N ASP A 286 -3.63 -4.54 -6.37
CA ASP A 286 -5.08 -4.42 -6.33
C ASP A 286 -5.55 -4.81 -4.92
N GLY A 287 -6.03 -3.82 -4.16
CA GLY A 287 -6.50 -4.00 -2.79
C GLY A 287 -7.72 -4.91 -2.68
N ASN A 288 -8.53 -4.98 -3.73
CA ASN A 288 -9.87 -5.57 -3.76
C ASN A 288 -10.80 -4.89 -2.73
N GLN A 289 -11.67 -5.66 -2.06
CA GLN A 289 -12.60 -5.09 -1.09
C GLN A 289 -11.85 -4.78 0.20
N GLY A 290 -12.06 -3.59 0.73
CA GLY A 290 -11.29 -3.18 1.88
C GLY A 290 -11.04 -1.70 1.86
N ASN A 291 -10.51 -1.18 2.95
CA ASN A 291 -9.91 0.13 2.93
C ASN A 291 -8.43 -0.08 3.12
N ASP A 292 -7.74 -0.30 2.02
CA ASP A 292 -6.40 -0.85 2.01
C ASP A 292 -5.35 0.27 2.02
N THR A 293 -4.13 -0.12 2.32
CA THR A 293 -2.97 0.78 2.23
C THR A 293 -1.90 0.12 1.38
N ALA A 294 -1.51 0.80 0.31
CA ALA A 294 -0.49 0.35 -0.62
C ALA A 294 0.71 1.29 -0.61
N PHE A 295 1.89 0.71 -0.43
CA PHE A 295 3.19 1.34 -0.64
C PHE A 295 3.79 0.68 -1.89
N MET A 296 3.79 1.36 -3.03
CA MET A 296 4.12 0.71 -4.31
C MET A 296 5.64 0.50 -4.44
N GLY A 297 6.44 1.53 -4.19
CA GLY A 297 7.88 1.36 -3.97
C GLY A 297 8.71 2.00 -5.06
N ALA A 298 9.73 1.29 -5.56
CA ALA A 298 10.63 1.81 -6.58
C ALA A 298 10.37 1.14 -7.92
N GLY A 299 9.95 1.89 -8.93
CA GLY A 299 9.62 1.39 -10.27
C GLY A 299 8.43 2.15 -10.85
N ASP A 300 7.98 1.78 -12.03
CA ASP A 300 6.78 2.39 -12.60
C ASP A 300 5.55 1.53 -12.23
N ASP A 301 4.93 1.84 -11.09
CA ASP A 301 3.93 0.95 -10.48
C ASP A 301 2.50 1.24 -10.94
N THR A 302 1.62 0.25 -10.73
CA THR A 302 0.18 0.37 -10.98
C THR A 302 -0.65 -0.13 -9.80
N PHE A 303 -1.48 0.75 -9.23
CA PHE A 303 -2.57 0.37 -8.35
C PHE A 303 -3.89 0.34 -9.13
N GLN A 304 -4.61 -0.79 -9.10
CA GLN A 304 -5.92 -0.94 -9.70
C GLN A 304 -7.02 -0.84 -8.63
N TRP A 305 -8.08 -0.11 -8.96
CA TRP A 305 -9.33 -0.08 -8.22
C TRP A 305 -10.48 -0.54 -9.13
N ASP A 306 -11.32 -1.44 -8.63
CA ASP A 306 -12.47 -1.99 -9.33
C ASP A 306 -13.81 -1.75 -8.59
N PRO A 307 -14.95 -1.76 -9.31
CA PRO A 307 -16.25 -1.64 -8.66
C PRO A 307 -16.53 -2.77 -7.67
N GLY A 308 -16.62 -2.40 -6.39
CA GLY A 308 -16.77 -3.34 -5.28
C GLY A 308 -15.72 -3.10 -4.21
N ASP A 309 -14.61 -2.49 -4.60
CA ASP A 309 -13.50 -2.12 -3.73
C ASP A 309 -13.90 -0.96 -2.81
N GLY A 310 -13.14 -0.76 -1.74
CA GLY A 310 -13.40 0.30 -0.77
C GLY A 310 -12.53 1.54 -1.01
N SER A 311 -12.16 2.21 0.07
CA SER A 311 -11.46 3.49 0.05
C SER A 311 -10.02 3.31 0.50
N ASP A 312 -9.07 3.56 -0.40
CA ASP A 312 -7.69 3.18 -0.20
C ASP A 312 -6.75 4.38 -0.03
N THR A 313 -5.62 4.11 0.62
CA THR A 313 -4.48 5.02 0.72
C THR A 313 -3.32 4.48 -0.10
N ILE A 314 -2.82 5.28 -1.04
CA ILE A 314 -1.76 4.88 -1.97
C ILE A 314 -0.57 5.83 -1.80
N GLU A 315 0.62 5.24 -1.73
CA GLU A 315 1.93 5.89 -1.73
C GLU A 315 2.73 5.30 -2.90
N GLY A 316 2.91 6.05 -3.99
CA GLY A 316 3.62 5.55 -5.17
C GLY A 316 5.12 5.42 -4.94
N GLN A 317 5.74 6.48 -4.41
CA GLN A 317 7.17 6.59 -4.07
C GLN A 317 8.09 6.85 -5.29
N ASP A 318 9.09 6.02 -5.53
CA ASP A 318 10.17 6.31 -6.49
C ASP A 318 9.78 5.78 -7.87
N GLY A 319 9.25 6.62 -8.76
CA GLY A 319 8.74 6.05 -10.01
C GLY A 319 7.99 7.01 -10.91
N THR A 320 7.33 6.44 -11.92
CA THR A 320 6.14 7.05 -12.52
C THR A 320 4.95 6.15 -12.28
N ASP A 321 4.16 6.53 -11.29
CA ASP A 321 3.15 5.66 -10.71
C ASP A 321 1.76 5.95 -11.26
N THR A 322 0.97 4.89 -11.41
CA THR A 322 -0.37 4.96 -12.00
C THR A 322 -1.44 4.41 -11.07
N MET A 323 -2.48 5.20 -10.80
CA MET A 323 -3.76 4.66 -10.35
C MET A 323 -4.66 4.37 -11.56
N LEU A 324 -5.06 3.11 -11.71
CA LEU A 324 -6.03 2.63 -12.69
C LEU A 324 -7.39 2.47 -12.02
N PHE A 325 -8.30 3.40 -12.27
CA PHE A 325 -9.65 3.41 -11.72
C PHE A 325 -10.64 2.86 -12.75
N ASN A 326 -11.22 1.69 -12.47
CA ASN A 326 -12.26 1.12 -13.32
C ASN A 326 -13.66 1.54 -12.80
N GLY A 327 -14.38 2.30 -13.62
CA GLY A 327 -15.77 2.66 -13.39
C GLY A 327 -16.71 1.46 -13.50
N ALA A 328 -17.98 1.66 -13.18
CA ALA A 328 -19.03 0.67 -13.39
C ALA A 328 -19.97 1.15 -14.50
N ASN A 329 -20.81 0.24 -15.03
CA ASN A 329 -21.77 0.57 -16.08
C ASN A 329 -23.03 1.30 -15.50
N ILE A 330 -22.83 2.44 -14.85
CA ILE A 330 -23.83 3.31 -14.21
C ILE A 330 -23.33 4.75 -14.21
N ASN A 331 -24.24 5.71 -14.06
CA ASN A 331 -23.84 7.12 -13.95
C ASN A 331 -23.01 7.38 -12.68
N GLU A 332 -21.85 7.98 -12.87
CA GLU A 332 -20.87 8.24 -11.82
C GLU A 332 -20.44 9.70 -11.80
N ARG A 333 -20.25 10.24 -10.60
CA ARG A 333 -19.60 11.53 -10.41
C ARG A 333 -18.28 11.32 -9.68
N MET A 334 -17.20 11.59 -10.41
CA MET A 334 -15.84 11.49 -9.94
C MET A 334 -15.17 12.87 -9.84
N GLU A 335 -14.27 13.02 -8.89
CA GLU A 335 -13.56 14.26 -8.65
C GLU A 335 -12.13 14.02 -8.16
N ALA A 336 -11.14 14.65 -8.82
CA ALA A 336 -9.75 14.73 -8.39
C ALA A 336 -9.43 16.16 -7.90
N SER A 337 -8.92 16.28 -6.67
CA SER A 337 -8.61 17.56 -6.03
C SER A 337 -7.34 17.48 -5.18
N ALA A 338 -6.52 18.53 -5.18
CA ALA A 338 -5.42 18.63 -4.21
C ALA A 338 -5.95 18.68 -2.76
N ASN A 339 -5.25 18.01 -1.85
CA ASN A 339 -5.49 18.00 -0.41
C ASN A 339 -4.14 18.10 0.32
N GLY A 340 -3.53 19.28 0.28
CA GLY A 340 -2.12 19.44 0.67
C GLY A 340 -1.21 18.93 -0.44
N GLY A 341 -0.23 18.08 -0.09
CA GLY A 341 0.64 17.41 -1.08
C GLY A 341 -0.01 16.20 -1.77
N ARG A 342 -1.14 15.72 -1.25
CA ARG A 342 -1.83 14.52 -1.73
C ARG A 342 -2.96 14.88 -2.70
N VAL A 343 -3.34 13.95 -3.57
CA VAL A 343 -4.59 14.02 -4.35
C VAL A 343 -5.69 13.26 -3.61
N ARG A 344 -6.82 13.92 -3.37
CA ARG A 344 -8.07 13.27 -3.00
C ARG A 344 -8.86 12.99 -4.28
N PHE A 345 -8.95 11.73 -4.68
CA PHE A 345 -9.86 11.29 -5.73
C PHE A 345 -11.14 10.72 -5.09
N THR A 346 -12.31 11.06 -5.61
CA THR A 346 -13.58 10.58 -5.06
C THR A 346 -14.55 10.13 -6.11
N ARG A 347 -15.47 9.26 -5.69
CA ARG A 347 -16.62 8.80 -6.46
C ARG A 347 -17.86 8.81 -5.58
N ASP A 348 -18.97 9.30 -6.11
CA ASP A 348 -20.22 9.46 -5.37
C ASP A 348 -20.91 8.13 -5.03
N VAL A 349 -20.85 7.16 -5.95
CA VAL A 349 -21.32 5.79 -5.70
C VAL A 349 -20.46 5.14 -4.62
N ALA A 350 -21.10 4.59 -3.60
CA ALA A 350 -20.47 3.99 -2.41
C ALA A 350 -19.63 4.95 -1.54
N ASN A 351 -19.56 6.26 -1.88
CA ASN A 351 -18.76 7.28 -1.20
C ASN A 351 -17.26 6.91 -1.15
N ILE A 352 -16.71 6.50 -2.28
CA ILE A 352 -15.30 6.09 -2.37
C ILE A 352 -14.40 7.33 -2.29
N VAL A 353 -13.33 7.19 -1.50
CA VAL A 353 -12.25 8.17 -1.39
C VAL A 353 -10.93 7.45 -1.56
N MET A 354 -10.18 7.81 -2.60
CA MET A 354 -8.80 7.40 -2.77
C MET A 354 -7.91 8.56 -2.33
N ASP A 355 -6.97 8.27 -1.44
CA ASP A 355 -5.96 9.22 -0.97
C ASP A 355 -4.62 8.87 -1.62
N LEU A 356 -4.14 9.69 -2.56
CA LEU A 356 -2.93 9.43 -3.35
C LEU A 356 -1.78 10.36 -2.99
N ASN A 357 -0.60 9.81 -2.78
CA ASN A 357 0.66 10.56 -2.65
C ASN A 357 1.72 9.94 -3.55
N ASP A 358 2.60 10.78 -4.10
CA ASP A 358 3.64 10.35 -5.03
C ASP A 358 3.05 9.49 -6.18
N VAL A 359 1.85 9.85 -6.68
CA VAL A 359 1.22 9.21 -7.85
C VAL A 359 1.14 10.23 -8.97
N GLU A 360 1.81 9.94 -10.08
CA GLU A 360 1.96 10.87 -11.21
C GLU A 360 0.81 10.79 -12.22
N SER A 361 0.15 9.64 -12.31
CA SER A 361 -0.89 9.38 -13.31
C SER A 361 -2.14 8.75 -12.71
N THR A 362 -3.31 9.26 -13.09
CA THR A 362 -4.60 8.59 -12.88
C THR A 362 -5.25 8.28 -14.21
N VAL A 363 -5.66 7.03 -14.42
CA VAL A 363 -6.43 6.59 -15.59
C VAL A 363 -7.78 6.12 -15.11
N VAL A 364 -8.83 6.81 -15.54
CA VAL A 364 -10.23 6.47 -15.25
C VAL A 364 -10.83 5.82 -16.49
N ASN A 365 -11.33 4.60 -16.34
CA ASN A 365 -12.13 3.93 -17.37
C ASN A 365 -13.60 4.07 -17.01
N ALA A 366 -14.34 4.97 -17.68
CA ALA A 366 -15.78 5.17 -17.44
C ALA A 366 -16.59 3.89 -17.68
N LEU A 367 -16.27 3.18 -18.77
CA LEU A 367 -16.96 2.00 -19.29
C LEU A 367 -18.43 2.23 -19.70
N GLY A 368 -19.26 2.85 -18.87
CA GLY A 368 -20.51 3.41 -19.36
C GLY A 368 -21.49 3.87 -18.30
N GLY A 369 -22.58 4.49 -18.74
CA GLY A 369 -23.34 5.39 -17.90
C GLY A 369 -23.02 6.84 -18.28
N ALA A 370 -23.85 7.78 -17.84
CA ALA A 370 -23.55 9.20 -18.07
C ALA A 370 -22.65 9.70 -16.94
N ASP A 371 -21.35 9.69 -17.20
CA ASP A 371 -20.32 9.90 -16.20
C ASP A 371 -19.83 11.35 -16.18
N THR A 372 -19.29 11.76 -15.04
CA THR A 372 -18.69 13.07 -14.89
C THR A 372 -17.39 12.97 -14.11
N LEU A 373 -16.26 13.23 -14.76
CA LEU A 373 -14.98 13.46 -14.08
C LEU A 373 -14.74 14.96 -13.94
N THR A 374 -14.54 15.44 -12.71
CA THR A 374 -14.07 16.80 -12.42
C THR A 374 -12.61 16.76 -11.98
N VAL A 375 -11.73 17.42 -12.71
CA VAL A 375 -10.33 17.63 -12.32
C VAL A 375 -10.20 19.08 -11.85
N ASN A 376 -9.99 19.27 -10.54
CA ASN A 376 -9.73 20.57 -9.95
C ASN A 376 -8.24 20.93 -10.04
N ASP A 377 -7.86 22.07 -9.46
CA ASP A 377 -6.45 22.41 -9.31
C ASP A 377 -5.72 21.33 -8.51
N LEU A 378 -4.71 20.74 -9.15
CA LEU A 378 -3.81 19.73 -8.60
C LEU A 378 -2.43 20.33 -8.27
N SER A 379 -2.30 21.66 -8.27
CA SER A 379 -1.06 22.32 -7.90
C SER A 379 -0.63 21.92 -6.48
N GLY A 380 0.65 21.60 -6.33
CA GLY A 380 1.23 21.18 -5.05
C GLY A 380 1.20 19.67 -4.80
N THR A 381 0.63 18.86 -5.71
CA THR A 381 0.76 17.40 -5.71
C THR A 381 1.70 16.94 -6.83
N ASP A 382 2.04 15.65 -6.86
CA ASP A 382 2.89 15.02 -7.88
C ASP A 382 2.13 14.61 -9.15
N MET A 383 0.80 14.73 -9.13
CA MET A 383 -0.07 14.36 -10.24
C MET A 383 0.19 15.24 -11.48
N VAL A 384 0.70 14.63 -12.54
CA VAL A 384 1.00 15.30 -13.82
C VAL A 384 0.04 14.91 -14.94
N ASN A 385 -0.67 13.80 -14.79
CA ASN A 385 -1.54 13.26 -15.83
C ASN A 385 -2.84 12.68 -15.27
N VAL A 386 -3.98 13.15 -15.79
CA VAL A 386 -5.28 12.54 -15.55
C VAL A 386 -5.89 12.17 -16.90
N THR A 387 -6.23 10.91 -17.09
CA THR A 387 -6.80 10.41 -18.34
C THR A 387 -8.18 9.84 -18.08
N GLU A 388 -9.16 10.36 -18.80
CA GLU A 388 -10.50 9.80 -18.87
C GLU A 388 -10.65 8.98 -20.16
N ALA A 389 -10.97 7.70 -20.01
CA ALA A 389 -11.28 6.79 -21.10
C ALA A 389 -12.79 6.52 -21.12
N LEU A 390 -13.49 7.24 -22.00
CA LEU A 390 -14.94 7.19 -22.18
C LEU A 390 -15.41 5.98 -23.02
N ALA A 391 -14.48 5.14 -23.47
CA ALA A 391 -14.83 4.00 -24.29
C ALA A 391 -15.47 2.89 -23.44
N ALA A 392 -16.50 2.24 -23.98
CA ALA A 392 -17.11 1.05 -23.42
C ALA A 392 -16.16 -0.15 -23.38
N SER A 393 -16.50 -1.13 -22.55
CA SER A 393 -15.82 -2.44 -22.51
C SER A 393 -15.85 -3.09 -23.91
N GLY A 394 -14.67 -3.21 -24.55
CA GLY A 394 -14.52 -3.70 -25.93
C GLY A 394 -14.29 -2.63 -27.01
N GLY A 395 -14.27 -1.35 -26.62
CA GLY A 395 -13.95 -0.20 -27.46
C GLY A 395 -15.15 0.46 -28.12
N GLY A 396 -15.00 1.74 -28.45
CA GLY A 396 -16.09 2.62 -28.93
C GLY A 396 -16.84 3.28 -27.77
N ASP A 397 -17.56 4.35 -28.07
CA ASP A 397 -18.43 5.06 -27.14
C ASP A 397 -19.55 4.15 -26.59
N ASP A 398 -19.94 4.33 -25.33
CA ASP A 398 -21.00 3.59 -24.66
C ASP A 398 -22.42 4.12 -25.03
N GLY A 399 -22.48 5.28 -25.67
CA GLY A 399 -23.70 5.94 -26.13
C GLY A 399 -24.39 6.80 -25.08
N ALA A 400 -23.79 6.94 -23.90
CA ALA A 400 -24.18 7.93 -22.90
C ALA A 400 -23.56 9.30 -23.24
N ALA A 401 -23.76 10.28 -22.36
CA ALA A 401 -23.25 11.62 -22.57
C ALA A 401 -22.40 11.99 -21.37
N ASP A 402 -21.09 11.87 -21.56
CA ASP A 402 -20.12 12.05 -20.48
C ASP A 402 -19.64 13.49 -20.39
N ASN A 403 -19.22 13.87 -19.20
CA ASN A 403 -18.70 15.21 -18.93
C ASN A 403 -17.33 15.15 -18.29
N VAL A 404 -16.33 15.69 -18.97
CA VAL A 404 -15.02 15.95 -18.37
C VAL A 404 -14.94 17.43 -18.06
N ILE A 405 -14.78 17.77 -16.78
CA ILE A 405 -14.70 19.14 -16.30
C ILE A 405 -13.29 19.38 -15.79
N VAL A 406 -12.62 20.41 -16.30
CA VAL A 406 -11.29 20.82 -15.88
C VAL A 406 -11.38 22.23 -15.32
N ASN A 407 -11.05 22.38 -14.05
CA ASN A 407 -11.02 23.67 -13.38
C ASN A 407 -9.56 24.12 -13.22
N ALA A 408 -9.28 25.35 -13.64
CA ALA A 408 -7.98 25.99 -13.44
C ALA A 408 -7.86 26.52 -11.99
N THR A 409 -6.94 27.45 -11.76
CA THR A 409 -6.71 28.06 -10.45
C THR A 409 -7.62 29.27 -10.24
N ASN A 410 -7.38 30.07 -9.19
CA ASN A 410 -8.08 31.36 -9.00
C ASN A 410 -7.19 32.56 -9.37
N GLY A 411 -6.13 32.34 -10.14
CA GLY A 411 -5.31 33.40 -10.70
C GLY A 411 -5.03 33.14 -12.17
N ASP A 412 -4.32 34.06 -12.82
CA ASP A 412 -4.15 34.06 -14.28
C ASP A 412 -3.55 32.75 -14.83
N ASP A 413 -4.35 32.05 -15.61
CA ASP A 413 -4.05 30.75 -16.20
C ASP A 413 -3.93 30.82 -17.73
N VAL A 414 -3.14 29.88 -18.28
CA VAL A 414 -3.03 29.69 -19.73
C VAL A 414 -3.20 28.23 -20.06
N ALA A 415 -4.40 27.87 -20.52
CA ALA A 415 -4.74 26.53 -20.97
C ALA A 415 -4.77 26.47 -22.51
N THR A 416 -4.35 25.34 -23.07
CA THR A 416 -4.58 25.03 -24.48
C THR A 416 -5.34 23.73 -24.60
N VAL A 417 -6.38 23.72 -25.43
CA VAL A 417 -7.17 22.53 -25.74
C VAL A 417 -6.86 22.09 -27.17
N ALA A 418 -6.53 20.82 -27.33
CA ALA A 418 -6.26 20.24 -28.64
C ALA A 418 -6.83 18.84 -28.72
N GLY A 419 -7.16 18.39 -29.93
CA GLY A 419 -7.74 17.07 -30.07
C GLY A 419 -8.16 16.74 -31.48
N SER A 420 -8.47 15.48 -31.69
CA SER A 420 -8.90 14.94 -32.98
C SER A 420 -10.16 14.10 -32.79
N ALA A 421 -10.57 13.34 -33.80
CA ALA A 421 -11.74 12.46 -33.68
C ALA A 421 -11.63 11.56 -32.42
N GLY A 422 -12.61 11.66 -31.53
CA GLY A 422 -12.68 10.90 -30.28
C GLY A 422 -11.55 11.13 -29.27
N SER A 423 -10.89 12.28 -29.33
CA SER A 423 -9.86 12.66 -28.35
C SER A 423 -9.82 14.16 -28.10
N ALA A 424 -9.50 14.52 -26.86
CA ALA A 424 -9.15 15.87 -26.48
C ALA A 424 -8.07 15.85 -25.40
N GLN A 425 -7.31 16.94 -25.28
CA GLN A 425 -6.38 17.15 -24.18
C GLN A 425 -6.43 18.62 -23.75
N VAL A 426 -6.28 18.85 -22.45
CA VAL A 426 -6.04 20.16 -21.85
C VAL A 426 -4.60 20.19 -21.35
N LEU A 427 -3.84 21.19 -21.79
CA LEU A 427 -2.44 21.42 -21.40
C LEU A 427 -2.30 22.80 -20.77
N GLY A 428 -1.23 23.01 -20.00
CA GLY A 428 -0.86 24.32 -19.45
C GLY A 428 -1.28 24.54 -17.99
N LEU A 429 -2.10 23.64 -17.45
CA LEU A 429 -2.47 23.57 -16.03
C LEU A 429 -1.53 22.62 -15.26
N ALA A 430 -1.76 22.47 -13.95
CA ALA A 430 -0.93 21.62 -13.07
C ALA A 430 -0.81 20.18 -13.57
N ALA A 431 -1.94 19.53 -13.86
CA ALA A 431 -1.99 18.24 -14.52
C ALA A 431 -2.48 18.39 -15.96
N ARG A 432 -1.93 17.58 -16.86
CA ARG A 432 -2.51 17.36 -18.18
C ARG A 432 -3.76 16.50 -18.03
N VAL A 433 -4.85 16.94 -18.66
CA VAL A 433 -6.08 16.13 -18.74
C VAL A 433 -6.23 15.59 -20.15
N ASN A 434 -6.28 14.28 -20.32
CA ASN A 434 -6.58 13.63 -21.59
C ASN A 434 -7.97 13.02 -21.57
N VAL A 435 -8.67 13.11 -22.68
CA VAL A 435 -9.94 12.44 -22.91
C VAL A 435 -9.79 11.58 -24.15
N THR A 436 -10.17 10.30 -24.04
CA THR A 436 -10.11 9.33 -25.13
C THR A 436 -11.43 8.60 -25.28
N GLY A 437 -11.74 8.14 -26.50
CA GLY A 437 -12.97 7.41 -26.76
C GLY A 437 -14.21 8.28 -26.94
N ALA A 438 -14.09 9.61 -26.85
CA ALA A 438 -15.22 10.53 -26.86
C ALA A 438 -16.07 10.48 -28.15
N ASN A 439 -17.37 10.70 -28.00
CA ASN A 439 -18.32 10.93 -29.07
C ASN A 439 -18.58 12.44 -29.26
N ALA A 440 -18.33 12.91 -30.48
CA ALA A 440 -18.49 14.30 -30.89
C ALA A 440 -19.91 14.88 -30.77
N ALA A 441 -20.93 14.04 -30.58
CA ALA A 441 -22.33 14.43 -30.53
C ALA A 441 -22.91 14.45 -29.11
N SER A 442 -22.31 13.74 -28.16
CA SER A 442 -22.84 13.56 -26.81
C SER A 442 -21.88 14.05 -25.73
N ASP A 443 -20.60 13.70 -25.83
CA ASP A 443 -19.65 13.94 -24.75
C ASP A 443 -19.12 15.36 -24.77
N ARG A 444 -18.84 15.87 -23.58
CA ARG A 444 -18.45 17.26 -23.36
C ARG A 444 -17.18 17.39 -22.54
N LEU A 445 -16.26 18.18 -23.05
CA LEU A 445 -15.18 18.77 -22.27
C LEU A 445 -15.57 20.19 -21.86
N THR A 446 -15.51 20.47 -20.56
CA THR A 446 -15.71 21.81 -19.99
C THR A 446 -14.39 22.28 -19.38
N VAL A 447 -13.90 23.45 -19.77
CA VAL A 447 -12.75 24.10 -19.15
C VAL A 447 -13.24 25.37 -18.44
N ASN A 448 -13.12 25.40 -17.12
CA ASN A 448 -13.45 26.57 -16.30
C ASN A 448 -12.15 27.22 -15.84
N ALA A 449 -11.91 28.47 -16.24
CA ALA A 449 -10.72 29.22 -15.86
C ALA A 449 -10.84 29.87 -14.46
N LEU A 450 -12.09 30.11 -14.00
CA LEU A 450 -12.48 30.54 -12.66
C LEU A 450 -12.24 32.03 -12.37
N ASN A 451 -11.16 32.41 -11.71
CA ASN A 451 -10.85 33.82 -11.41
C ASN A 451 -9.46 34.12 -11.98
N GLY A 452 -9.25 35.35 -12.45
CA GLY A 452 -7.97 35.76 -13.02
C GLY A 452 -8.17 36.24 -14.46
N ASP A 453 -7.14 36.86 -15.03
CA ASP A 453 -7.18 37.23 -16.46
C ASP A 453 -6.66 36.04 -17.28
N ASP A 454 -7.57 35.17 -17.72
CA ASP A 454 -7.22 33.85 -18.23
C ASP A 454 -7.12 33.77 -19.76
N VAL A 455 -6.41 32.75 -20.24
CA VAL A 455 -6.38 32.39 -21.67
C VAL A 455 -6.70 30.92 -21.85
N VAL A 456 -7.78 30.62 -22.56
CA VAL A 456 -8.10 29.26 -23.03
C VAL A 456 -8.05 29.24 -24.56
N ASP A 457 -7.08 28.51 -25.11
CA ASP A 457 -6.90 28.36 -26.56
C ASP A 457 -7.22 26.94 -27.03
N ALA A 458 -8.47 26.73 -27.46
CA ALA A 458 -8.94 25.49 -28.09
C ALA A 458 -8.81 25.47 -29.62
N SER A 459 -8.07 26.40 -30.24
CA SER A 459 -7.94 26.44 -31.71
C SER A 459 -7.28 25.20 -32.33
N GLY A 460 -6.70 24.34 -31.49
CA GLY A 460 -6.17 23.02 -31.81
C GLY A 460 -7.20 21.88 -31.80
N LEU A 461 -8.45 22.12 -31.41
CA LEU A 461 -9.50 21.10 -31.33
C LEU A 461 -10.22 20.92 -32.68
N ALA A 462 -10.22 19.70 -33.21
CA ALA A 462 -10.87 19.38 -34.49
C ALA A 462 -12.40 19.43 -34.40
N ALA A 463 -13.06 19.67 -35.54
CA ALA A 463 -14.52 19.83 -35.63
C ALA A 463 -15.34 18.61 -35.18
N ASN A 464 -14.71 17.43 -35.20
CA ASN A 464 -15.31 16.14 -34.87
C ASN A 464 -14.64 15.49 -33.65
N ALA A 465 -14.00 16.29 -32.78
CA ALA A 465 -13.46 15.86 -31.50
C ALA A 465 -14.58 15.70 -30.46
N ILE A 466 -14.43 16.24 -29.25
CA ILE A 466 -15.46 16.29 -28.21
C ILE A 466 -16.22 17.62 -28.26
N LEU A 467 -17.46 17.70 -27.74
CA LEU A 467 -18.13 19.00 -27.56
C LEU A 467 -17.35 19.84 -26.55
N LEU A 468 -17.25 21.15 -26.79
CA LEU A 468 -16.48 22.04 -25.95
C LEU A 468 -17.37 23.09 -25.27
N THR A 469 -17.13 23.27 -23.97
CA THR A 469 -17.50 24.49 -23.24
C THR A 469 -16.24 25.11 -22.63
N GLU A 470 -16.07 26.40 -22.84
CA GLU A 470 -15.08 27.23 -22.15
C GLU A 470 -15.85 28.23 -21.27
N ALA A 471 -15.44 28.38 -20.02
CA ALA A 471 -15.93 29.40 -19.11
C ALA A 471 -14.73 30.17 -18.55
N GLY A 472 -14.65 31.47 -18.83
CA GLY A 472 -13.63 32.37 -18.31
C GLY A 472 -13.81 32.55 -16.80
N GLY A 473 -14.88 33.22 -16.41
CA GLY A 473 -15.26 33.40 -15.01
C GLY A 473 -15.16 34.87 -14.60
N ASP A 474 -14.43 35.19 -13.54
CA ASP A 474 -14.19 36.57 -13.10
C ASP A 474 -12.80 37.02 -13.58
N GLY A 475 -12.73 38.08 -14.40
CA GLY A 475 -11.48 38.63 -14.93
C GLY A 475 -11.61 39.04 -16.40
N ASP A 476 -10.56 39.59 -16.98
CA ASP A 476 -10.55 39.94 -18.42
C ASP A 476 -10.03 38.75 -19.23
N ASP A 477 -10.94 37.88 -19.69
CA ASP A 477 -10.57 36.58 -20.25
C ASP A 477 -10.39 36.56 -21.77
N VAL A 478 -9.59 35.62 -22.26
CA VAL A 478 -9.40 35.35 -23.70
C VAL A 478 -9.72 33.90 -24.02
N LEU A 479 -10.86 33.68 -24.67
CA LEU A 479 -11.40 32.36 -25.03
C LEU A 479 -11.38 32.17 -26.56
N LEU A 480 -10.69 31.13 -27.03
CA LEU A 480 -10.62 30.76 -28.45
C LEU A 480 -11.15 29.36 -28.63
N GLY A 481 -12.35 29.23 -29.22
CA GLY A 481 -12.96 27.96 -29.56
C GLY A 481 -12.23 27.17 -30.64
N GLY A 482 -12.68 25.94 -30.82
CA GLY A 482 -12.15 24.97 -31.76
C GLY A 482 -12.69 25.14 -33.17
N ASN A 483 -12.75 24.03 -33.91
CA ASN A 483 -13.40 23.97 -35.22
C ASN A 483 -14.81 23.34 -35.14
N GLY A 484 -15.30 23.05 -33.93
CA GLY A 484 -16.53 22.32 -33.64
C GLY A 484 -17.72 23.27 -33.48
N ASN A 485 -18.75 22.85 -32.75
CA ASN A 485 -19.75 23.78 -32.26
C ASN A 485 -19.43 24.03 -30.78
N ASP A 486 -18.95 25.22 -30.47
CA ASP A 486 -18.38 25.51 -29.16
C ASP A 486 -19.32 26.38 -28.32
N THR A 487 -19.21 26.31 -27.00
CA THR A 487 -19.91 27.24 -26.08
C THR A 487 -18.87 28.00 -25.27
N LEU A 488 -18.73 29.30 -25.52
CA LEU A 488 -17.79 30.17 -24.81
C LEU A 488 -18.58 31.14 -23.93
N LEU A 489 -18.26 31.13 -22.65
CA LEU A 489 -18.87 31.97 -21.62
C LEU A 489 -17.77 32.84 -21.03
N GLY A 490 -17.78 34.15 -21.29
CA GLY A 490 -16.79 35.10 -20.77
C GLY A 490 -16.91 35.21 -19.26
N GLY A 491 -17.97 35.86 -18.79
CA GLY A 491 -18.28 35.94 -17.37
C GLY A 491 -18.28 37.39 -16.94
N ASN A 492 -17.72 37.70 -15.77
CA ASN A 492 -17.57 39.08 -15.31
C ASN A 492 -16.22 39.63 -15.74
N GLY A 493 -16.20 40.70 -16.52
CA GLY A 493 -14.97 41.38 -16.94
C GLY A 493 -15.00 41.76 -18.40
N ASP A 494 -13.91 42.33 -18.92
CA ASP A 494 -13.82 42.73 -20.32
C ASP A 494 -13.20 41.60 -21.16
N ASP A 495 -14.05 40.71 -21.66
CA ASP A 495 -13.63 39.45 -22.29
C ASP A 495 -13.44 39.53 -23.80
N VAL A 496 -12.63 38.61 -24.33
CA VAL A 496 -12.44 38.35 -25.76
C VAL A 496 -12.84 36.92 -26.09
N LEU A 497 -13.98 36.75 -26.77
CA LEU A 497 -14.49 35.45 -27.22
C LEU A 497 -14.34 35.31 -28.73
N ILE A 498 -13.74 34.22 -29.15
CA ILE A 498 -13.52 33.88 -30.55
C ILE A 498 -14.04 32.46 -30.78
N GLY A 499 -15.21 32.30 -31.42
CA GLY A 499 -15.84 30.99 -31.63
C GLY A 499 -15.02 30.07 -32.54
N GLY A 500 -14.70 30.55 -33.75
CA GLY A 500 -13.97 29.73 -34.72
C GLY A 500 -14.90 29.24 -35.83
N PRO A 501 -14.52 28.22 -36.62
CA PRO A 501 -15.45 27.55 -37.51
C PRO A 501 -16.46 26.76 -36.68
N GLY A 502 -17.77 26.93 -36.93
CA GLY A 502 -18.76 26.26 -36.10
C GLY A 502 -20.14 26.89 -36.15
N GLN A 503 -21.06 26.32 -35.39
CA GLN A 503 -22.22 27.03 -34.85
C GLN A 503 -22.02 27.23 -33.36
N ASP A 504 -21.40 28.35 -33.02
CA ASP A 504 -20.94 28.60 -31.67
C ASP A 504 -21.98 29.38 -30.86
N VAL A 505 -21.97 29.14 -29.56
CA VAL A 505 -22.72 29.91 -28.57
C VAL A 505 -21.72 30.76 -27.82
N LEU A 506 -21.78 32.07 -28.03
CA LEU A 506 -20.86 33.03 -27.43
C LEU A 506 -21.64 33.97 -26.52
N ASP A 507 -21.34 33.95 -25.23
CA ASP A 507 -21.90 34.87 -24.25
C ASP A 507 -20.76 35.52 -23.46
N GLY A 508 -20.51 36.80 -23.71
CA GLY A 508 -19.48 37.53 -22.96
C GLY A 508 -19.89 37.83 -21.51
N GLY A 509 -21.16 37.72 -21.13
CA GLY A 509 -21.58 38.13 -19.79
C GLY A 509 -21.47 39.65 -19.55
N PRO A 510 -21.42 40.10 -18.28
CA PRO A 510 -21.24 41.51 -17.92
C PRO A 510 -19.84 42.07 -18.21
N GLY A 511 -19.76 43.15 -19.01
CA GLY A 511 -18.52 43.90 -19.27
C GLY A 511 -18.44 44.48 -20.68
N ASP A 512 -17.32 45.12 -21.02
CA ASP A 512 -17.01 45.65 -22.36
C ASP A 512 -16.40 44.55 -23.25
N ASN A 513 -17.22 43.58 -23.64
CA ASN A 513 -16.79 42.36 -24.31
C ASN A 513 -16.57 42.49 -25.83
N VAL A 514 -15.65 41.68 -26.34
CA VAL A 514 -15.34 41.51 -27.76
C VAL A 514 -15.71 40.10 -28.20
N VAL A 515 -16.78 39.97 -29.00
CA VAL A 515 -17.28 38.67 -29.46
C VAL A 515 -17.11 38.53 -30.98
N LEU A 516 -16.41 37.48 -31.40
CA LEU A 516 -16.12 37.15 -32.79
C LEU A 516 -16.59 35.72 -33.11
N ASP A 517 -17.68 35.61 -33.87
CA ASP A 517 -18.29 34.32 -34.26
C ASP A 517 -17.33 33.43 -35.08
N SER A 518 -16.81 33.87 -36.24
CA SER A 518 -15.87 33.04 -37.03
C SER A 518 -14.87 33.84 -37.90
N PHE A 519 -13.72 33.23 -38.21
CA PHE A 519 -12.69 33.78 -39.13
C PHE A 519 -12.78 33.31 -40.59
N ALA A 520 -13.76 32.50 -40.96
CA ALA A 520 -13.89 32.08 -42.35
C ALA A 520 -14.29 33.28 -43.24
N ALA A 521 -13.63 33.41 -44.39
CA ALA A 521 -13.92 34.46 -45.35
C ALA A 521 -15.40 34.34 -45.79
N ASN A 522 -16.19 35.39 -45.53
CA ASN A 522 -17.62 35.50 -45.81
C ASN A 522 -18.58 34.77 -44.83
N SER A 523 -18.16 34.44 -43.61
CA SER A 523 -19.04 33.83 -42.59
C SER A 523 -19.05 34.52 -41.21
N VAL A 524 -18.65 35.79 -41.10
CA VAL A 524 -18.91 36.55 -39.86
C VAL A 524 -20.43 36.75 -39.76
N LYS A 525 -21.15 35.91 -39.00
CA LYS A 525 -22.61 36.04 -38.84
C LYS A 525 -22.96 37.19 -37.88
N SER A 526 -22.07 37.49 -36.93
CA SER A 526 -22.12 38.72 -36.12
C SER A 526 -20.76 38.98 -35.47
N ALA A 527 -20.34 40.26 -35.45
CA ALA A 527 -19.31 40.75 -34.55
C ALA A 527 -19.96 41.84 -33.71
N SER A 528 -19.96 41.68 -32.39
CA SER A 528 -20.46 42.68 -31.44
C SER A 528 -19.32 43.06 -30.53
N ALA A 529 -18.95 44.34 -30.57
CA ALA A 529 -18.02 44.95 -29.62
C ALA A 529 -18.77 46.09 -28.93
N VAL A 530 -19.00 45.96 -27.63
CA VAL A 530 -19.51 47.06 -26.81
C VAL A 530 -18.28 47.67 -26.14
N GLY A 531 -18.00 48.96 -26.39
CA GLY A 531 -16.86 49.64 -25.75
C GLY A 531 -15.46 49.36 -26.37
N SER A 532 -15.14 50.00 -27.49
CA SER A 532 -13.84 49.84 -28.20
C SER A 532 -12.57 50.39 -27.49
N LYS A 533 -12.59 50.63 -26.17
CA LYS A 533 -11.48 51.28 -25.45
C LYS A 533 -10.31 50.35 -25.14
N TRP A 534 -10.60 49.15 -24.62
CA TRP A 534 -9.58 48.18 -24.24
C TRP A 534 -8.81 47.63 -25.45
N LEU A 535 -9.53 47.31 -26.54
CA LEU A 535 -8.92 46.83 -27.78
C LEU A 535 -7.93 47.84 -28.37
N LYS A 536 -8.19 49.14 -28.19
CA LYS A 536 -7.31 50.23 -28.66
C LYS A 536 -6.07 50.40 -27.78
N SER A 537 -6.10 50.01 -26.51
CA SER A 537 -4.94 50.05 -25.62
C SER A 537 -4.06 48.79 -25.70
N HIS A 538 -4.63 47.63 -26.01
CA HIS A 538 -3.92 46.34 -25.88
C HIS A 538 -3.59 45.66 -27.22
N ALA A 539 -4.32 45.93 -28.31
CA ALA A 539 -4.03 45.37 -29.63
C ALA A 539 -3.10 46.27 -30.46
N ARG A 540 -2.00 45.71 -30.99
CA ARG A 540 -1.12 46.41 -31.94
C ARG A 540 -0.59 45.50 -33.04
N THR A 541 -0.11 46.12 -34.11
CA THR A 541 0.59 45.42 -35.20
C THR A 541 2.05 45.19 -34.83
N VAL A 542 2.52 43.94 -34.88
CA VAL A 542 3.96 43.62 -34.85
C VAL A 542 4.27 42.69 -36.02
N ASN A 543 5.15 43.11 -36.94
CA ASN A 543 5.54 42.35 -38.14
C ASN A 543 4.35 41.83 -38.98
N GLY A 544 3.31 42.65 -39.14
CA GLY A 544 2.13 42.31 -39.94
C GLY A 544 1.13 41.36 -39.27
N LYS A 545 1.37 40.92 -38.03
CA LYS A 545 0.44 40.12 -37.23
C LYS A 545 -0.22 40.99 -36.15
N ALA A 546 -1.47 40.69 -35.82
CA ALA A 546 -2.10 41.27 -34.64
C ALA A 546 -1.46 40.69 -33.37
N VAL A 547 -1.12 41.56 -32.43
CA VAL A 547 -0.51 41.19 -31.16
C VAL A 547 -1.25 41.87 -30.03
N LEU A 548 -1.76 41.07 -29.10
CA LEU A 548 -2.29 41.55 -27.81
C LEU A 548 -1.12 41.65 -26.81
N LYS A 549 -1.09 42.72 -26.02
CA LYS A 549 -0.18 42.85 -24.86
C LYS A 549 -1.03 42.68 -23.60
N LEU A 550 -0.75 41.62 -22.86
CA LEU A 550 -1.26 41.36 -21.51
C LEU A 550 -0.01 41.22 -20.63
N ASP A 551 0.10 42.06 -19.59
CA ASP A 551 1.19 42.06 -18.60
C ASP A 551 2.62 41.93 -19.15
N GLY A 552 2.88 42.65 -20.24
CA GLY A 552 4.20 42.69 -20.88
C GLY A 552 4.52 41.51 -21.79
N LYS A 553 3.71 40.43 -21.78
CA LYS A 553 3.79 39.31 -22.71
C LYS A 553 3.09 39.66 -24.03
N GLN A 554 3.56 39.07 -25.13
CA GLN A 554 3.04 39.31 -26.48
C GLN A 554 2.36 38.07 -27.02
N ILE A 555 1.03 38.09 -27.11
CA ILE A 555 0.27 37.01 -27.76
C ILE A 555 0.14 37.37 -29.24
N LYS A 556 0.79 36.59 -30.11
CA LYS A 556 0.69 36.77 -31.57
C LYS A 556 -0.52 36.02 -32.07
N LEU A 557 -1.49 36.73 -32.63
CA LEU A 557 -2.67 36.14 -33.27
C LEU A 557 -2.32 35.85 -34.75
N PRO A 558 -2.04 34.59 -35.12
CA PRO A 558 -1.37 34.27 -36.39
C PRO A 558 -2.27 34.40 -37.62
N ARG A 559 -3.60 34.54 -37.45
CA ARG A 559 -4.60 34.52 -38.53
C ARG A 559 -5.45 35.79 -38.66
N ILE A 560 -5.18 36.83 -37.88
CA ILE A 560 -5.93 38.09 -37.90
C ILE A 560 -5.01 39.28 -38.22
N SER A 561 -5.45 40.15 -39.14
CA SER A 561 -4.84 41.46 -39.31
C SER A 561 -5.40 42.46 -38.28
N PRO A 562 -4.58 43.39 -37.77
CA PRO A 562 -5.02 44.48 -36.88
C PRO A 562 -6.20 45.29 -37.45
N ALA A 563 -6.30 45.40 -38.78
CA ALA A 563 -7.41 46.04 -39.46
C ALA A 563 -8.72 45.22 -39.45
N GLN A 564 -8.67 43.90 -39.22
CA GLN A 564 -9.86 43.06 -39.00
C GLN A 564 -10.34 43.19 -37.55
N LEU A 565 -9.41 43.14 -36.58
CA LEU A 565 -9.66 43.43 -35.16
C LEU A 565 -10.29 44.81 -34.96
N GLN A 566 -9.73 45.84 -35.60
CA GLN A 566 -10.25 47.22 -35.51
C GLN A 566 -11.54 47.45 -36.30
N ARG A 567 -11.84 46.65 -37.34
CA ARG A 567 -13.10 46.74 -38.09
C ARG A 567 -14.28 46.14 -37.31
N ALA A 568 -14.05 45.07 -36.56
CA ALA A 568 -15.04 44.53 -35.62
C ALA A 568 -15.41 45.53 -34.51
N ALA A 569 -14.44 46.35 -34.08
CA ALA A 569 -14.66 47.43 -33.10
C ALA A 569 -15.29 48.72 -33.69
N ALA A 570 -15.47 48.80 -35.01
CA ALA A 570 -15.90 50.01 -35.73
C ALA A 570 -17.25 49.87 -36.44
N SER A 571 -17.96 48.74 -36.30
CA SER A 571 -19.31 48.55 -36.87
C SER A 571 -20.45 48.87 -35.89
N VAL A 572 -20.24 49.83 -34.99
CA VAL A 572 -21.32 50.53 -34.24
C VAL A 572 -21.58 51.88 -34.88
#